data_AF-A0A945B3X4-F1
#
_entry.id   AF-A0A945B3X4-F1
#
_cell.length_a   1.000
_cell.length_b   1.000
_cell.length_c   1.000
_cell.angle_alpha   90.00
_cell.angle_beta   90.00
_cell.angle_gamma   90.00
#
_symmetry.space_group_name_H-M   'P 1'
#
loop_
_entity.id
_entity.type
_entity.pdbx_description
1 polymer ?
#
loop_
_entity_poly.entity_id
_entity_poly.type
_entity_poly.pdbx_seq_one_letter_code
_entity_poly.pdbx_strand_id
1 'polypeptide(L)'
;MNSKPTLQWETLTVSPASQNLVQEIENKLREEEWLISEWSPIHLRNLLNQWYFKEGVTEVSALKVYQDCCNYLYLPRLLNDQVLRNAINTGVETEDFFGFASGKEEGKYLGFVFGRNTLVTLDESALLIECDTAAAFKKEIEKPMVPEVEEEPKDYGGKNNGGGSVSTPGISPASEKKSVVKRFHASVDLDPDSAALDFSNISEEVLQHFTSKMEMKVKISVEIEVETSGEMDETLQRTVKENASTLKFSHAEFEKE
;
A
#
# COMPACT_ATOMS: atom_id res chain seq x y z
N MET A 1 -1.00 -44.74 -18.37
CA MET A 1 -0.53 -44.46 -19.74
C MET A 1 0.30 -43.19 -19.68
N ASN A 2 1.64 -43.29 -19.74
CA ASN A 2 2.51 -42.11 -19.76
C ASN A 2 2.96 -41.81 -21.19
N SER A 3 2.06 -41.20 -21.98
CA SER A 3 2.44 -40.55 -23.22
C SER A 3 3.25 -39.30 -22.88
N LYS A 4 4.47 -39.16 -23.42
CA LYS A 4 5.22 -37.91 -23.28
C LYS A 4 4.40 -36.77 -23.92
N PRO A 5 4.36 -35.57 -23.33
CA PRO A 5 3.69 -34.43 -23.96
C PRO A 5 4.38 -34.09 -25.28
N THR A 6 3.60 -34.02 -26.35
CA THR A 6 4.08 -33.61 -27.68
C THR A 6 3.95 -32.10 -27.80
N LEU A 7 5.07 -31.40 -28.00
CA LEU A 7 5.05 -29.98 -28.31
C LEU A 7 4.42 -29.75 -29.69
N GLN A 8 3.36 -28.94 -29.73
CA GLN A 8 2.77 -28.44 -30.97
C GLN A 8 3.03 -26.94 -31.05
N TRP A 9 3.45 -26.46 -32.22
CA TRP A 9 3.66 -25.05 -32.49
C TRP A 9 2.45 -24.51 -33.26
N GLU A 10 1.84 -23.48 -32.72
CA GLU A 10 0.83 -22.68 -33.41
C GLU A 10 1.51 -21.46 -34.05
N THR A 11 1.01 -21.03 -35.21
CA THR A 11 1.57 -19.91 -35.97
C THR A 11 0.47 -18.90 -36.26
N LEU A 12 0.61 -17.69 -35.72
CA LEU A 12 -0.24 -16.55 -36.05
C LEU A 12 0.45 -15.63 -37.04
N THR A 13 -0.29 -15.18 -38.05
CA THR A 13 0.18 -14.19 -39.03
C THR A 13 -0.14 -12.78 -38.57
N VAL A 14 0.86 -11.90 -38.56
CA VAL A 14 0.72 -10.45 -38.37
C VAL A 14 0.60 -9.72 -39.71
N SER A 15 0.01 -8.52 -39.73
CA SER A 15 -0.22 -7.79 -40.99
C SER A 15 1.09 -7.37 -41.68
N PRO A 16 1.35 -7.80 -42.93
CA PRO A 16 2.55 -7.39 -43.68
C PRO A 16 2.49 -5.94 -44.15
N ALA A 17 1.35 -5.25 -43.95
CA ALA A 17 1.17 -3.83 -44.25
C ALA A 17 1.39 -2.93 -43.02
N SER A 18 1.71 -3.48 -41.84
CA SER A 18 1.94 -2.69 -40.64
C SER A 18 3.20 -1.82 -40.77
N GLN A 19 3.10 -0.55 -40.36
CA GLN A 19 4.23 0.38 -40.33
C GLN A 19 5.17 0.12 -39.14
N ASN A 20 4.71 -0.59 -38.11
CA ASN A 20 5.50 -0.98 -36.95
C ASN A 20 5.20 -2.44 -36.57
N LEU A 21 6.08 -3.34 -36.99
CA LEU A 21 5.96 -4.78 -36.76
C LEU A 21 5.99 -5.15 -35.27
N VAL A 22 6.72 -4.39 -34.43
CA VAL A 22 6.78 -4.67 -32.98
C VAL A 22 5.43 -4.36 -32.33
N GLN A 23 4.84 -3.21 -32.66
CA GLN A 23 3.51 -2.83 -32.16
C GLN A 23 2.43 -3.82 -32.59
N GLU A 24 2.50 -4.31 -33.83
CA GLU A 24 1.58 -5.33 -34.37
C GLU A 24 1.69 -6.65 -33.59
N ILE A 25 2.91 -7.09 -33.28
CA ILE A 25 3.16 -8.29 -32.46
C ILE A 25 2.61 -8.09 -31.04
N GLU A 26 2.90 -6.96 -30.38
CA GLU A 26 2.40 -6.66 -29.04
C GLU A 26 0.87 -6.61 -28.97
N ASN A 27 0.23 -6.00 -29.97
CA ASN A 27 -1.22 -5.98 -30.08
C ASN A 27 -1.77 -7.39 -30.23
N LYS A 28 -1.15 -8.22 -31.09
CA LYS A 28 -1.58 -9.60 -31.29
C LYS A 28 -1.42 -10.47 -30.03
N LEU A 29 -0.32 -10.30 -29.28
CA LEU A 29 -0.10 -10.96 -28.00
C LEU A 29 -1.15 -10.57 -26.94
N ARG A 30 -1.65 -9.33 -26.97
CA ARG A 30 -2.69 -8.85 -26.07
C ARG A 30 -4.10 -9.31 -26.49
N GLU A 31 -4.40 -9.28 -27.78
CA GLU A 31 -5.69 -9.73 -28.34
C GLU A 31 -5.96 -11.21 -28.10
N GLU A 32 -4.93 -12.05 -28.21
CA GLU A 32 -5.03 -13.50 -27.99
C GLU A 32 -4.86 -13.90 -26.51
N GLU A 33 -4.78 -12.94 -25.59
CA GLU A 33 -4.53 -13.11 -24.16
C GLU A 33 -3.22 -13.88 -23.81
N TRP A 34 -2.30 -14.03 -24.77
CA TRP A 34 -0.99 -14.66 -24.59
C TRP A 34 -0.05 -13.86 -23.69
N LEU A 35 -0.31 -12.55 -23.56
CA LEU A 35 0.41 -11.64 -22.67
C LEU A 35 -0.58 -10.77 -21.87
N ILE A 36 -0.60 -10.99 -20.56
CA ILE A 36 -1.50 -10.34 -19.62
C ILE A 36 -0.89 -9.01 -19.20
N SER A 37 -1.42 -7.89 -19.73
CA SER A 37 -1.03 -6.53 -19.33
C SER A 37 -1.82 -5.98 -18.14
N GLU A 38 -2.98 -6.56 -17.83
CA GLU A 38 -3.82 -6.22 -16.68
C GLU A 38 -4.38 -7.50 -16.08
N TRP A 39 -4.41 -7.63 -14.75
CA TRP A 39 -4.83 -8.86 -14.09
C TRP A 39 -5.70 -8.59 -12.88
N SER A 40 -6.81 -9.32 -12.75
CA SER A 40 -7.81 -9.09 -11.72
C SER A 40 -7.50 -9.85 -10.43
N PRO A 41 -7.88 -9.32 -9.24
CA PRO A 41 -7.68 -10.02 -7.97
C PRO A 41 -8.31 -11.41 -7.93
N ILE A 42 -9.45 -11.61 -8.58
CA ILE A 42 -10.12 -12.92 -8.63
C ILE A 42 -9.29 -13.95 -9.42
N HIS A 43 -8.59 -13.56 -10.48
CA HIS A 43 -7.71 -14.47 -11.21
C HIS A 43 -6.46 -14.84 -10.40
N LEU A 44 -5.85 -13.87 -9.70
CA LEU A 44 -4.75 -14.13 -8.76
C LEU A 44 -5.21 -15.06 -7.63
N ARG A 45 -6.33 -14.77 -6.97
CA ARG A 45 -6.93 -15.64 -5.94
C ARG A 45 -7.13 -17.07 -6.45
N ASN A 46 -7.69 -17.24 -7.65
CA ASN A 46 -7.91 -18.56 -8.23
C ASN A 46 -6.60 -19.31 -8.48
N LEU A 47 -5.56 -18.63 -8.98
CA LEU A 47 -4.21 -19.17 -9.15
C LEU A 47 -3.57 -19.57 -7.81
N LEU A 48 -3.71 -18.74 -6.77
CA LEU A 48 -3.22 -19.03 -5.42
C LEU A 48 -3.83 -20.31 -4.86
N ASN A 49 -5.16 -20.44 -4.91
CA ASN A 49 -5.87 -21.65 -4.48
C ASN A 49 -5.54 -22.88 -5.35
N GLN A 50 -5.37 -22.69 -6.67
CA GLN A 50 -5.08 -23.80 -7.58
C GLN A 50 -3.67 -24.37 -7.42
N TRP A 51 -2.70 -23.59 -6.96
CA TRP A 51 -1.28 -23.99 -7.00
C TRP A 51 -0.53 -23.92 -5.66
N TYR A 52 -0.90 -23.01 -4.75
CA TYR A 52 -0.09 -22.70 -3.56
C TYR A 52 -0.82 -22.99 -2.24
N PHE A 53 -2.08 -22.61 -2.09
CA PHE A 53 -2.84 -22.84 -0.86
C PHE A 53 -3.42 -24.27 -0.83
N LYS A 54 -2.59 -25.22 -0.42
CA LYS A 54 -2.88 -26.67 -0.37
C LYS A 54 -2.20 -27.33 0.82
N GLU A 55 -2.74 -28.46 1.25
CA GLU A 55 -2.11 -29.35 2.24
C GLU A 55 -1.71 -28.65 3.57
N GLY A 56 -2.44 -27.59 3.94
CA GLY A 56 -2.18 -26.77 5.13
C GLY A 56 -1.26 -25.57 4.93
N VAL A 57 -0.77 -25.33 3.71
CA VAL A 57 -0.08 -24.08 3.34
C VAL A 57 -1.12 -22.97 3.17
N THR A 58 -1.00 -21.91 3.97
CA THR A 58 -1.91 -20.76 3.99
C THR A 58 -1.25 -19.43 3.60
N GLU A 59 0.03 -19.47 3.23
CA GLU A 59 0.83 -18.30 2.84
C GLU A 59 1.87 -18.67 1.78
N VAL A 60 2.24 -17.71 0.92
CA VAL A 60 3.27 -17.88 -0.11
C VAL A 60 3.98 -16.56 -0.39
N SER A 61 5.29 -16.60 -0.70
CA SER A 61 6.03 -15.42 -1.16
C SER A 61 5.43 -14.88 -2.47
N ALA A 62 5.10 -13.59 -2.49
CA ALA A 62 4.56 -12.89 -3.66
C ALA A 62 5.58 -12.85 -4.80
N LEU A 63 6.86 -12.64 -4.47
CA LEU A 63 7.97 -12.69 -5.43
C LEU A 63 8.13 -14.10 -6.03
N LYS A 64 7.96 -15.17 -5.23
CA LYS A 64 7.94 -16.53 -5.74
C LYS A 64 6.79 -16.76 -6.75
N VAL A 65 5.59 -16.26 -6.47
CA VAL A 65 4.44 -16.38 -7.40
C VAL A 65 4.77 -15.70 -8.74
N TYR A 66 5.42 -14.52 -8.71
CA TYR A 66 5.90 -13.87 -9.93
C TYR A 66 6.93 -14.70 -10.70
N GLN A 67 7.99 -15.17 -10.01
CA GLN A 67 9.06 -15.97 -10.61
C GLN A 67 8.54 -17.30 -11.20
N ASP A 68 7.60 -17.95 -10.52
CA ASP A 68 6.95 -19.16 -11.00
C ASP A 68 6.15 -18.87 -12.28
N CYS A 69 5.43 -17.73 -12.37
CA CYS A 69 4.78 -17.26 -13.61
C CYS A 69 5.77 -16.94 -14.74
N CYS A 70 7.04 -16.61 -14.44
CA CYS A 70 8.11 -16.50 -15.45
C CYS A 70 8.64 -17.88 -15.89
N ASN A 71 8.75 -18.85 -14.97
CA ASN A 71 9.44 -20.12 -15.20
C ASN A 71 8.54 -21.24 -15.75
N TYR A 72 7.28 -21.33 -15.35
CA TYR A 72 6.40 -22.46 -15.71
C TYR A 72 5.46 -22.13 -16.87
N LEU A 73 5.50 -22.97 -17.93
CA LEU A 73 4.70 -22.78 -19.15
C LEU A 73 3.18 -22.84 -18.94
N TYR A 74 2.71 -23.41 -17.83
CA TYR A 74 1.29 -23.58 -17.50
C TYR A 74 0.77 -22.49 -16.54
N LEU A 75 1.61 -21.53 -16.14
CA LEU A 75 1.20 -20.37 -15.35
C LEU A 75 1.02 -19.14 -16.26
N PRO A 76 0.21 -18.14 -15.84
CA PRO A 76 -0.13 -16.99 -16.67
C PRO A 76 1.08 -16.13 -17.00
N ARG A 77 1.13 -15.61 -18.23
CA ARG A 77 2.24 -14.77 -18.70
C ARG A 77 1.94 -13.30 -18.47
N LEU A 78 2.39 -12.78 -17.34
CA LEU A 78 2.28 -11.37 -17.00
C LEU A 78 3.31 -10.55 -17.79
N LEU A 79 2.92 -9.37 -18.26
CA LEU A 79 3.79 -8.43 -19.00
C LEU A 79 5.05 -8.05 -18.21
N ASN A 80 4.89 -7.77 -16.92
CA ASN A 80 5.94 -7.41 -15.97
C ASN A 80 5.43 -7.62 -14.53
N ASP A 81 6.24 -7.31 -13.53
CA ASP A 81 5.89 -7.45 -12.11
C ASP A 81 4.84 -6.43 -11.65
N GLN A 82 4.76 -5.25 -12.29
CA GLN A 82 3.74 -4.24 -12.01
C GLN A 82 2.31 -4.78 -12.22
N VAL A 83 2.10 -5.69 -13.18
CA VAL A 83 0.80 -6.36 -13.37
C VAL A 83 0.40 -7.17 -12.13
N LEU A 84 1.35 -7.87 -11.50
CA LEU A 84 1.11 -8.59 -10.26
C LEU A 84 0.87 -7.61 -9.10
N ARG A 85 1.70 -6.57 -8.94
CA ARG A 85 1.56 -5.55 -7.88
C ARG A 85 0.18 -4.90 -7.92
N ASN A 86 -0.30 -4.53 -9.10
CA ASN A 86 -1.63 -3.94 -9.29
C ASN A 86 -2.73 -4.93 -8.86
N ALA A 87 -2.65 -6.19 -9.27
CA ALA A 87 -3.60 -7.23 -8.87
C ALA A 87 -3.62 -7.48 -7.34
N ILE A 88 -2.46 -7.37 -6.68
CA ILE A 88 -2.37 -7.47 -5.21
C ILE A 88 -2.96 -6.22 -4.56
N ASN A 89 -2.54 -5.01 -4.95
CA ASN A 89 -3.02 -3.74 -4.41
C ASN A 89 -4.56 -3.66 -4.42
N THR A 90 -5.19 -3.92 -5.57
CA THR A 90 -6.65 -3.94 -5.72
C THR A 90 -7.30 -5.13 -5.02
N GLY A 91 -6.58 -6.24 -4.82
CA GLY A 91 -7.10 -7.42 -4.12
C GLY A 91 -7.17 -7.25 -2.61
N VAL A 92 -6.23 -6.55 -2.00
CA VAL A 92 -6.21 -6.31 -0.54
C VAL A 92 -7.08 -5.14 -0.10
N GLU A 93 -7.59 -4.33 -1.04
CA GLU A 93 -8.60 -3.30 -0.79
C GLU A 93 -9.90 -3.85 -0.21
N THR A 94 -10.26 -5.09 -0.54
CA THR A 94 -11.43 -5.79 0.04
C THR A 94 -11.00 -6.98 0.88
N GLU A 95 -11.98 -7.67 1.47
CA GLU A 95 -11.77 -8.88 2.29
C GLU A 95 -12.18 -10.16 1.52
N ASP A 96 -12.31 -10.08 0.19
CA ASP A 96 -12.89 -11.17 -0.64
C ASP A 96 -11.86 -12.13 -1.26
N PHE A 97 -10.58 -11.75 -1.27
CA PHE A 97 -9.55 -12.40 -2.11
C PHE A 97 -8.42 -13.04 -1.31
N PHE A 98 -7.56 -12.23 -0.68
CA PHE A 98 -6.35 -12.66 0.03
C PHE A 98 -5.85 -11.49 0.90
N GLY A 99 -5.06 -11.80 1.93
CA GLY A 99 -4.27 -10.81 2.66
C GLY A 99 -2.89 -10.62 2.06
N PHE A 100 -2.21 -9.54 2.46
CA PHE A 100 -0.80 -9.29 2.18
C PHE A 100 -0.04 -8.95 3.46
N ALA A 101 1.27 -9.22 3.47
CA ALA A 101 2.21 -8.78 4.49
C ALA A 101 3.57 -8.48 3.85
N SER A 102 4.30 -7.49 4.36
CA SER A 102 5.66 -7.20 3.92
C SER A 102 6.69 -8.18 4.50
N GLY A 103 6.32 -8.94 5.53
CA GLY A 103 7.19 -9.94 6.16
C GLY A 103 6.46 -10.75 7.23
N LYS A 104 7.19 -11.63 7.91
CA LYS A 104 6.68 -12.41 9.04
C LYS A 104 7.77 -12.68 10.06
N GLU A 105 7.53 -12.30 11.31
CA GLU A 105 8.45 -12.51 12.44
C GLU A 105 7.68 -13.15 13.60
N GLU A 106 8.27 -14.17 14.22
CA GLU A 106 7.69 -14.90 15.37
C GLU A 106 6.22 -15.36 15.17
N GLY A 107 5.82 -15.61 13.92
CA GLY A 107 4.45 -15.98 13.54
C GLY A 107 3.51 -14.81 13.25
N LYS A 108 3.89 -13.56 13.54
CA LYS A 108 3.12 -12.35 13.24
C LYS A 108 3.45 -11.78 11.87
N TYR A 109 2.42 -11.37 11.15
CA TYR A 109 2.56 -10.70 9.85
C TYR A 109 2.96 -9.23 10.03
N LEU A 110 4.11 -8.85 9.46
CA LEU A 110 4.57 -7.46 9.40
C LEU A 110 3.88 -6.74 8.24
N GLY A 111 3.52 -5.47 8.47
CA GLY A 111 2.83 -4.67 7.44
C GLY A 111 1.51 -5.29 6.95
N PHE A 112 0.78 -6.02 7.80
CA PHE A 112 -0.41 -6.77 7.40
C PHE A 112 -1.53 -5.89 6.79
N VAL A 113 -2.09 -6.36 5.67
CA VAL A 113 -3.13 -5.66 4.88
C VAL A 113 -4.23 -6.62 4.47
N PHE A 114 -5.48 -6.30 4.85
CA PHE A 114 -6.70 -7.01 4.46
C PHE A 114 -7.92 -6.09 4.67
N GLY A 115 -8.59 -5.70 3.57
CA GLY A 115 -9.67 -4.70 3.56
C GLY A 115 -9.20 -3.24 3.53
N ARG A 116 -8.03 -2.94 2.95
CA ARG A 116 -7.51 -1.56 2.73
C ARG A 116 -6.45 -1.52 1.62
N ASN A 117 -6.35 -0.41 0.88
CA ASN A 117 -5.28 -0.21 -0.09
C ASN A 117 -3.89 -0.12 0.58
N THR A 118 -2.85 -0.53 -0.13
CA THR A 118 -1.43 -0.37 0.24
C THR A 118 -0.56 -0.26 -1.03
N LEU A 119 0.72 0.06 -0.86
CA LEU A 119 1.73 -0.04 -1.92
C LEU A 119 2.52 -1.34 -1.76
N VAL A 120 2.31 -2.31 -2.67
CA VAL A 120 3.00 -3.61 -2.62
C VAL A 120 4.44 -3.52 -3.16
N THR A 121 5.38 -3.78 -2.26
CA THR A 121 6.76 -4.15 -2.62
C THR A 121 6.84 -5.67 -2.86
N LEU A 122 7.44 -6.08 -3.99
CA LEU A 122 7.75 -7.47 -4.28
C LEU A 122 9.23 -7.74 -3.95
N ASP A 123 9.49 -8.06 -2.69
CA ASP A 123 10.77 -8.57 -2.20
C ASP A 123 10.63 -10.04 -1.74
N GLU A 124 11.70 -10.62 -1.18
CA GLU A 124 11.70 -12.02 -0.74
C GLU A 124 10.79 -12.26 0.48
N SER A 125 10.58 -11.23 1.31
CA SER A 125 9.76 -11.26 2.53
C SER A 125 8.27 -11.02 2.29
N ALA A 126 7.89 -10.40 1.16
CA ALA A 126 6.51 -10.12 0.79
C ALA A 126 5.67 -11.41 0.67
N LEU A 127 4.58 -11.52 1.43
CA LEU A 127 3.69 -12.68 1.52
C LEU A 127 2.28 -12.38 1.02
N LEU A 128 1.72 -13.33 0.26
CA LEU A 128 0.29 -13.46 -0.01
C LEU A 128 -0.30 -14.48 0.95
N ILE A 129 -1.39 -14.11 1.63
CA ILE A 129 -2.01 -14.87 2.71
C ILE A 129 -3.40 -15.31 2.26
N GLU A 130 -3.75 -16.57 2.48
CA GLU A 130 -5.08 -17.12 2.22
C GLU A 130 -6.18 -16.30 2.91
N CYS A 131 -7.30 -16.09 2.22
CA CYS A 131 -8.42 -15.25 2.68
C CYS A 131 -8.90 -15.57 4.10
N ASP A 132 -9.15 -16.84 4.40
CA ASP A 132 -9.65 -17.26 5.72
C ASP A 132 -8.58 -17.07 6.82
N THR A 133 -7.32 -17.32 6.49
CA THR A 133 -6.17 -17.10 7.38
C THR A 133 -5.95 -15.60 7.66
N ALA A 134 -6.08 -14.74 6.64
CA ALA A 134 -6.02 -13.29 6.80
C ALA A 134 -7.20 -12.77 7.66
N ALA A 135 -8.42 -13.27 7.42
CA ALA A 135 -9.59 -12.92 8.22
C ALA A 135 -9.50 -13.39 9.68
N ALA A 136 -8.84 -14.54 9.93
CA ALA A 136 -8.56 -15.02 11.28
C ALA A 136 -7.53 -14.14 12.00
N PHE A 137 -6.41 -13.81 11.34
CA PHE A 137 -5.37 -12.94 11.91
C PHE A 137 -5.89 -11.53 12.21
N LYS A 138 -6.70 -10.94 11.31
CA LYS A 138 -7.36 -9.65 11.53
C LYS A 138 -8.17 -9.63 12.84
N LYS A 139 -8.97 -10.68 13.09
CA LYS A 139 -9.74 -10.86 14.34
C LYS A 139 -8.89 -11.12 15.57
N GLU A 140 -7.62 -11.51 15.41
CA GLU A 140 -6.69 -11.66 16.52
C GLU A 140 -6.10 -10.31 16.93
N ILE A 141 -5.62 -9.52 15.97
CA ILE A 141 -5.05 -8.19 16.23
C ILE A 141 -6.10 -7.13 16.62
N GLU A 142 -7.36 -7.31 16.24
CA GLU A 142 -8.48 -6.42 16.63
C GLU A 142 -9.03 -6.71 18.04
N LYS A 143 -8.61 -7.80 18.71
CA LYS A 143 -9.00 -8.03 20.11
C LYS A 143 -8.34 -6.98 20.99
N PRO A 144 -9.09 -6.25 21.85
CA PRO A 144 -8.49 -5.32 22.78
C PRO A 144 -7.57 -6.09 23.73
N MET A 145 -6.28 -5.76 23.69
CA MET A 145 -5.30 -6.23 24.64
C MET A 145 -5.66 -5.64 26.01
N VAL A 146 -6.35 -6.45 26.82
CA VAL A 146 -6.77 -6.06 28.17
C VAL A 146 -5.51 -5.80 28.99
N PRO A 147 -5.30 -4.60 29.55
CA PRO A 147 -4.16 -4.37 30.43
C PRO A 147 -4.31 -5.28 31.65
N GLU A 148 -3.29 -6.10 31.90
CA GLU A 148 -3.19 -6.85 33.15
C GLU A 148 -2.89 -5.85 34.26
N VAL A 149 -3.92 -5.46 35.01
CA VAL A 149 -3.80 -4.49 36.09
C VAL A 149 -3.19 -5.21 37.30
N GLU A 150 -1.91 -4.95 37.54
CA GLU A 150 -1.25 -5.36 38.79
C GLU A 150 -1.99 -4.72 39.99
N GLU A 151 -2.51 -5.55 40.89
CA GLU A 151 -3.09 -5.10 42.16
C GLU A 151 -1.95 -4.83 43.16
N GLU A 152 -1.80 -3.58 43.60
CA GLU A 152 -1.09 -3.25 44.85
C GLU A 152 -1.99 -2.52 45.87
N PRO A 153 -1.74 -2.69 47.19
CA PRO A 153 -2.77 -2.51 48.21
C PRO A 153 -2.81 -1.13 48.88
N LYS A 154 -3.93 -0.88 49.58
CA LYS A 154 -4.19 0.31 50.43
C LYS A 154 -3.24 0.37 51.64
N ASP A 155 -2.96 1.58 52.16
CA ASP A 155 -3.49 1.97 53.49
C ASP A 155 -3.41 3.48 53.86
N TYR A 156 -4.14 3.85 54.94
CA TYR A 156 -4.13 5.04 55.82
C TYR A 156 -3.52 6.40 55.36
N GLY A 157 -4.07 7.57 55.71
CA GLY A 157 -5.18 7.90 56.63
C GLY A 157 -4.93 9.24 57.33
N GLY A 158 -5.93 10.14 57.41
CA GLY A 158 -5.72 11.47 57.99
C GLY A 158 -7.00 12.24 58.28
N LYS A 159 -7.43 12.26 59.54
CA LYS A 159 -8.50 13.16 60.04
C LYS A 159 -7.95 14.58 60.20
N ASN A 160 -8.74 15.59 59.83
CA ASN A 160 -8.94 16.70 60.76
C ASN A 160 -10.35 17.31 60.61
N ASN A 161 -10.84 17.93 61.69
CA ASN A 161 -12.25 18.26 61.89
C ASN A 161 -12.43 19.75 62.19
N GLY A 162 -13.44 20.40 61.62
CA GLY A 162 -13.72 21.82 61.83
C GLY A 162 -14.98 22.27 61.09
N GLY A 163 -16.12 22.33 61.80
CA GLY A 163 -17.43 22.54 61.18
C GLY A 163 -17.89 24.00 61.08
N GLY A 164 -18.79 24.27 60.14
CA GLY A 164 -19.52 25.53 59.99
C GLY A 164 -20.60 25.41 58.91
N SER A 165 -21.81 25.93 59.16
CA SER A 165 -22.99 25.77 58.29
C SER A 165 -23.73 27.12 58.18
N VAL A 166 -24.56 27.41 57.17
CA VAL A 166 -25.25 26.56 56.17
C VAL A 166 -25.16 27.24 54.78
N SER A 167 -25.48 26.50 53.69
CA SER A 167 -26.20 26.97 52.47
C SER A 167 -25.53 26.68 51.11
N THR A 168 -26.00 25.62 50.45
CA THR A 168 -26.14 25.55 48.98
C THR A 168 -27.48 26.19 48.57
N PRO A 169 -27.77 26.51 47.27
CA PRO A 169 -27.07 26.09 46.06
C PRO A 169 -26.63 27.21 45.10
N GLY A 170 -25.58 26.94 44.32
CA GLY A 170 -25.07 27.84 43.28
C GLY A 170 -24.10 27.16 42.34
N ILE A 171 -24.58 26.21 41.53
CA ILE A 171 -23.76 25.53 40.53
C ILE A 171 -23.46 26.49 39.38
N SER A 172 -22.18 26.85 39.23
CA SER A 172 -21.61 27.30 37.95
C SER A 172 -20.09 27.11 37.98
N PRO A 173 -19.56 25.91 37.67
CA PRO A 173 -18.21 25.85 37.14
C PRO A 173 -18.19 26.65 35.84
N ALA A 174 -17.25 27.60 35.72
CA ALA A 174 -17.07 28.33 34.48
C ALA A 174 -16.75 27.32 33.37
N SER A 175 -17.62 27.24 32.36
CA SER A 175 -17.40 26.37 31.22
C SER A 175 -16.25 26.94 30.38
N GLU A 176 -15.05 26.42 30.62
CA GLU A 176 -13.92 26.57 29.70
C GLU A 176 -14.35 26.01 28.35
N LYS A 177 -14.70 26.92 27.43
CA LYS A 177 -15.02 26.58 26.04
C LYS A 177 -13.75 26.04 25.39
N LYS A 178 -13.54 24.73 25.45
CA LYS A 178 -12.48 24.02 24.73
C LYS A 178 -12.45 24.52 23.29
N SER A 179 -11.35 25.15 22.90
CA SER A 179 -11.15 25.65 21.54
C SER A 179 -11.15 24.48 20.57
N VAL A 180 -12.15 24.42 19.70
CA VAL A 180 -12.26 23.35 18.71
C VAL A 180 -11.18 23.56 17.65
N VAL A 181 -10.16 22.69 17.66
CA VAL A 181 -9.14 22.64 16.60
C VAL A 181 -9.78 22.11 15.32
N LYS A 182 -9.66 22.85 14.22
CA LYS A 182 -10.32 22.56 12.94
C LYS A 182 -9.38 22.43 11.74
N ARG A 183 -8.09 22.66 11.94
CA ARG A 183 -7.06 22.66 10.90
C ARG A 183 -5.76 22.13 11.48
N PHE A 184 -5.02 21.40 10.66
CA PHE A 184 -3.66 20.95 10.92
C PHE A 184 -2.81 21.38 9.72
N HIS A 185 -1.62 21.91 9.98
CA HIS A 185 -0.64 22.32 8.99
C HIS A 185 0.73 21.89 9.51
N ALA A 186 1.49 21.20 8.68
CA ALA A 186 2.84 20.75 8.96
C ALA A 186 3.64 20.71 7.65
N SER A 187 4.95 20.85 7.78
CA SER A 187 5.94 20.72 6.72
C SER A 187 7.15 20.00 7.29
N VAL A 188 7.89 19.30 6.44
CA VAL A 188 9.13 18.61 6.78
C VAL A 188 9.99 18.56 5.52
N ASP A 189 11.28 18.80 5.69
CA ASP A 189 12.26 18.75 4.62
C ASP A 189 12.67 17.29 4.40
N LEU A 190 12.70 16.83 3.15
CA LEU A 190 13.04 15.45 2.80
C LEU A 190 14.46 15.40 2.20
N ASP A 191 15.20 14.34 2.50
CA ASP A 191 16.45 14.06 1.81
C ASP A 191 16.13 13.58 0.38
N PRO A 192 16.70 14.19 -0.68
CA PRO A 192 16.40 13.82 -2.07
C PRO A 192 16.66 12.34 -2.40
N ASP A 193 17.64 11.70 -1.75
CA ASP A 193 18.02 10.31 -2.02
C ASP A 193 17.07 9.31 -1.33
N SER A 194 16.42 9.69 -0.22
CA SER A 194 15.42 8.86 0.48
C SER A 194 13.97 9.36 0.40
N ALA A 195 13.71 10.45 -0.34
CA ALA A 195 12.41 11.14 -0.38
C ALA A 195 11.18 10.24 -0.60
N ALA A 196 11.32 9.16 -1.40
CA ALA A 196 10.24 8.20 -1.61
C ALA A 196 9.91 7.36 -0.36
N LEU A 197 10.94 6.95 0.40
CA LEU A 197 10.79 6.24 1.67
C LEU A 197 10.26 7.17 2.76
N ASP A 198 10.82 8.37 2.86
CA ASP A 198 10.40 9.36 3.86
C ASP A 198 8.95 9.80 3.64
N PHE A 199 8.53 9.99 2.39
CA PHE A 199 7.14 10.26 2.06
C PHE A 199 6.21 9.07 2.37
N SER A 200 6.68 7.82 2.26
CA SER A 200 5.92 6.64 2.73
C SER A 200 5.71 6.69 4.24
N ASN A 201 6.78 6.94 5.01
CA ASN A 201 6.73 7.07 6.47
C ASN A 201 5.76 8.19 6.89
N ILE A 202 5.79 9.35 6.23
CA ILE A 202 4.86 10.47 6.47
C ILE A 202 3.41 10.09 6.10
N SER A 203 3.22 9.29 5.05
CA SER A 203 1.90 8.80 4.66
C SER A 203 1.29 7.89 5.72
N GLU A 204 2.08 6.97 6.28
CA GLU A 204 1.66 6.00 7.30
C GLU A 204 1.47 6.66 8.68
N GLU A 205 2.46 7.40 9.17
CA GLU A 205 2.47 7.97 10.53
C GLU A 205 1.65 9.26 10.68
N VAL A 206 1.36 9.98 9.59
CA VAL A 206 0.67 11.27 9.65
C VAL A 206 -0.59 11.30 8.78
N LEU A 207 -0.48 11.02 7.48
CA LEU A 207 -1.61 11.22 6.56
C LEU A 207 -2.74 10.22 6.82
N GLN A 208 -2.42 8.96 7.13
CA GLN A 208 -3.39 7.90 7.42
C GLN A 208 -4.37 8.27 8.55
N HIS A 209 -3.92 9.00 9.57
CA HIS A 209 -4.77 9.43 10.69
C HIS A 209 -5.85 10.46 10.32
N PHE A 210 -5.69 11.13 9.17
CA PHE A 210 -6.66 12.04 8.58
C PHE A 210 -7.49 11.37 7.49
N THR A 211 -6.85 10.61 6.57
CA THR A 211 -7.55 9.97 5.43
C THR A 211 -8.46 8.80 5.83
N SER A 212 -8.20 8.14 6.98
CA SER A 212 -9.06 7.09 7.54
C SER A 212 -10.43 7.59 8.06
N LYS A 213 -10.68 8.90 8.09
CA LYS A 213 -11.91 9.50 8.61
C LYS A 213 -12.71 10.16 7.49
N MET A 214 -13.94 9.68 7.28
CA MET A 214 -14.82 10.06 6.15
C MET A 214 -15.16 11.57 6.05
N GLU A 215 -14.86 12.38 7.05
CA GLU A 215 -15.21 13.82 7.11
C GLU A 215 -14.01 14.77 6.94
N MET A 216 -12.80 14.27 6.68
CA MET A 216 -11.57 15.09 6.63
C MET A 216 -11.09 15.33 5.19
N LYS A 217 -11.00 16.61 4.80
CA LYS A 217 -10.40 17.02 3.52
C LYS A 217 -8.89 17.22 3.66
N VAL A 218 -8.11 16.25 3.22
CA VAL A 218 -6.65 16.33 3.14
C VAL A 218 -6.23 16.99 1.82
N LYS A 219 -5.24 17.88 1.86
CA LYS A 219 -4.52 18.39 0.69
C LYS A 219 -3.02 18.19 0.95
N ILE A 220 -2.33 17.55 0.02
CA ILE A 220 -0.88 17.42 0.01
C ILE A 220 -0.33 18.38 -1.05
N SER A 221 0.89 18.86 -0.87
CA SER A 221 1.62 19.66 -1.86
C SER A 221 3.10 19.32 -1.69
N VAL A 222 3.80 19.12 -2.81
CA VAL A 222 5.24 18.84 -2.84
C VAL A 222 5.89 20.05 -3.53
N GLU A 223 6.96 20.54 -2.92
CA GLU A 223 7.78 21.65 -3.40
C GLU A 223 9.17 21.09 -3.66
N ILE A 224 9.78 21.49 -4.78
CA ILE A 224 11.10 21.01 -5.21
C ILE A 224 11.92 22.25 -5.56
N GLU A 225 12.90 22.54 -4.72
CA GLU A 225 13.82 23.66 -4.88
C GLU A 225 15.20 23.12 -5.27
N VAL A 226 15.85 23.74 -6.27
CA VAL A 226 17.16 23.32 -6.77
C VAL A 226 18.01 24.57 -7.03
N GLU A 227 18.92 24.85 -6.11
CA GLU A 227 19.93 25.90 -6.28
C GLU A 227 21.18 25.36 -6.99
N THR A 228 21.83 26.19 -7.79
CA THR A 228 23.13 25.90 -8.41
C THR A 228 23.91 27.19 -8.61
N SER A 229 25.22 27.14 -8.39
CA SER A 229 26.15 28.25 -8.65
C SER A 229 26.60 28.34 -10.11
N GLY A 230 26.06 27.51 -11.00
CA GLY A 230 26.39 27.45 -12.43
C GLY A 230 25.16 27.18 -13.29
N GLU A 231 25.30 27.30 -14.60
CA GLU A 231 24.19 27.16 -15.55
C GLU A 231 23.60 25.73 -15.55
N MET A 232 22.27 25.62 -15.42
CA MET A 232 21.55 24.39 -15.74
C MET A 232 21.44 24.28 -17.27
N ASP A 233 21.89 23.16 -17.85
CA ASP A 233 21.90 23.02 -19.30
C ASP A 233 20.49 22.94 -19.92
N GLU A 234 20.36 23.31 -21.20
CA GLU A 234 19.07 23.36 -21.90
C GLU A 234 18.38 22.00 -22.02
N THR A 235 19.15 20.89 -22.00
CA THR A 235 18.59 19.53 -22.08
C THR A 235 17.93 19.18 -20.75
N LEU A 236 18.61 19.41 -19.63
CA LEU A 236 18.06 19.23 -18.28
C LEU A 236 16.79 20.08 -18.09
N GLN A 237 16.87 21.39 -18.40
CA GLN A 237 15.72 22.28 -18.28
C GLN A 237 14.51 21.80 -19.10
N ARG A 238 14.77 21.30 -20.32
CA ARG A 238 13.73 20.77 -21.20
C ARG A 238 13.12 19.48 -20.64
N THR A 239 13.94 18.51 -20.26
CA THR A 239 13.47 17.22 -19.70
C THR A 239 12.64 17.43 -18.43
N VAL A 240 13.06 18.31 -17.53
CA VAL A 240 12.30 18.63 -16.31
C VAL A 240 10.97 19.31 -16.65
N LYS A 241 10.93 20.25 -17.60
CA LYS A 241 9.66 20.88 -18.06
C LYS A 241 8.70 19.89 -18.71
N GLU A 242 9.20 18.99 -19.56
CA GLU A 242 8.39 17.95 -20.20
C GLU A 242 7.80 17.01 -19.13
N ASN A 243 8.62 16.55 -18.17
CA ASN A 243 8.17 15.70 -17.05
C ASN A 243 7.16 16.41 -16.13
N ALA A 244 7.42 17.66 -15.74
CA ALA A 244 6.52 18.44 -14.89
C ALA A 244 5.15 18.65 -15.55
N SER A 245 5.12 18.86 -16.88
CA SER A 245 3.89 18.92 -17.66
C SER A 245 3.14 17.58 -17.67
N THR A 246 3.84 16.46 -17.89
CA THR A 246 3.26 15.11 -17.85
C THR A 246 2.70 14.76 -16.47
N LEU A 247 3.41 15.13 -15.40
CA LEU A 247 3.01 14.93 -14.01
C LEU A 247 2.00 15.99 -13.49
N LYS A 248 1.59 16.94 -14.34
CA LYS A 248 0.58 17.97 -14.05
C LYS A 248 0.92 18.87 -12.85
N PHE A 249 2.19 19.26 -12.74
CA PHE A 249 2.61 20.28 -11.77
C PHE A 249 1.81 21.56 -12.00
N SER A 250 1.30 22.16 -10.91
CA SER A 250 0.52 23.40 -10.98
C SER A 250 1.39 24.63 -11.28
N HIS A 251 2.68 24.54 -10.99
CA HIS A 251 3.71 25.54 -11.27
C HIS A 251 5.05 24.80 -11.40
N ALA A 252 5.83 25.13 -12.42
CA ALA A 252 7.12 24.51 -12.71
C ALA A 252 7.89 25.43 -13.67
N GLU A 253 8.66 26.36 -13.11
CA GLU A 253 9.39 27.38 -13.84
C GLU A 253 10.88 27.31 -13.48
N PHE A 254 11.72 27.81 -14.38
CA PHE A 254 13.15 28.01 -14.11
C PHE A 254 13.37 29.51 -14.04
N GLU A 255 13.69 30.01 -12.86
CA GLU A 255 14.02 31.41 -12.68
C GLU A 255 15.42 31.70 -13.23
N LYS A 256 15.61 32.95 -13.66
CA LYS A 256 16.92 33.52 -13.96
C LYS A 256 17.14 34.65 -12.98
N GLU A 257 18.33 34.71 -12.40
CA GLU A 257 18.80 35.80 -11.53
C GLU A 257 18.71 37.17 -12.26
#